data_AF-A0A1M5K615-F1
#
_entry.id   AF-A0A1M5K615-F1
#
_cell.length_a   1.000
_cell.length_b   1.000
_cell.length_c   1.000
_cell.angle_alpha   90.00
_cell.angle_beta   90.00
_cell.angle_gamma   90.00
#
_symmetry.space_group_name_H-M   'P 1'
#
loop_
_entity.id
_entity.type
_entity.pdbx_description
1 polymer ?
#
loop_
_entity_poly.entity_id
_entity_poly.type
_entity_poly.pdbx_seq_one_letter_code
_entity_poly.pdbx_strand_id
1 'polypeptide(L)'
;MDLREKPGKIQSFLEIMLRIRLISIVAIVVASISFMASSWQGIASLPLGASEALGMWMAEVEGVAGVWANAQYLSVAAIAAVVLFAIFGSVRGAVASAVSFGLAFGALYILGGNENMPVMMFGALAIVSLVALVVVKVPFACGLFPFVLAWIFWSGLCAVLPASLEPTWLVWAVLSALGFAGAMSLSAVAGKHLSAGVPAAGALVKAAKQMFVPVLAASLLAVCAVAFDMPAANAVDAAQASDAAANAADAAKTSNLNYWGAALYFFVFNLWFFVLQFPIMSFAPWERLRSGSRRVEMKDKKKAAGKKNSKKK
;
A
#
# COMPACT_ATOMS: atom_id res chain seq x y z
N MET A 1 -15.32 -23.78 -24.29
CA MET A 1 -15.37 -22.32 -24.08
C MET A 1 -16.68 -22.06 -23.35
N ASP A 2 -16.65 -22.05 -22.02
CA ASP A 2 -17.86 -21.68 -21.27
C ASP A 2 -18.19 -20.22 -21.57
N LEU A 3 -19.45 -20.01 -21.93
CA LEU A 3 -20.10 -18.73 -22.15
C LEU A 3 -19.78 -17.81 -20.98
N ARG A 4 -18.88 -16.85 -21.23
CA ARG A 4 -18.31 -15.94 -20.24
C ARG A 4 -19.43 -15.26 -19.45
N GLU A 5 -19.47 -15.49 -18.14
CA GLU A 5 -20.05 -14.51 -17.22
C GLU A 5 -19.49 -13.14 -17.58
N LYS A 6 -20.38 -12.14 -17.71
CA LYS A 6 -19.96 -10.76 -17.98
C LYS A 6 -18.95 -10.36 -16.90
N PRO A 7 -17.79 -9.78 -17.27
CA PRO A 7 -16.82 -9.34 -16.29
C PRO A 7 -17.49 -8.36 -15.34
N GLY A 8 -17.40 -8.62 -14.04
CA GLY A 8 -17.96 -7.72 -13.02
C GLY A 8 -17.34 -6.32 -13.10
N LYS A 9 -18.03 -5.31 -12.55
CA LYS A 9 -17.61 -3.90 -12.65
C LYS A 9 -16.15 -3.65 -12.24
N ILE A 10 -15.71 -4.23 -11.12
CA ILE A 10 -14.33 -4.12 -10.61
C ILE A 10 -13.34 -4.74 -11.60
N GLN A 11 -13.66 -5.89 -12.19
CA GLN A 11 -12.78 -6.53 -13.16
C GLN A 11 -12.67 -5.69 -14.44
N SER A 12 -13.78 -5.15 -14.94
CA SER A 12 -13.78 -4.26 -16.09
C SER A 12 -12.92 -3.01 -15.84
N PHE A 13 -13.06 -2.38 -14.67
CA PHE A 13 -12.23 -1.26 -14.25
C PHE A 13 -10.74 -1.61 -14.25
N LEU A 14 -10.34 -2.71 -13.60
CA LEU A 14 -8.94 -3.13 -13.54
C LEU A 14 -8.37 -3.48 -14.93
N GLU A 15 -9.17 -4.09 -15.80
CA GLU A 15 -8.77 -4.34 -17.18
C GLU A 15 -8.58 -3.03 -17.97
N ILE A 16 -9.42 -2.02 -17.77
CA ILE A 16 -9.26 -0.69 -18.36
C ILE A 16 -7.97 -0.04 -17.85
N MET A 17 -7.72 -0.09 -16.54
CA MET A 17 -6.49 0.44 -15.93
C MET A 17 -5.23 -0.20 -16.53
N LEU A 18 -5.25 -1.52 -16.80
CA LEU A 18 -4.15 -2.19 -17.51
C LEU A 18 -4.01 -1.79 -18.98
N ARG A 19 -5.09 -1.35 -19.65
CA ARG A 19 -5.01 -0.85 -21.04
C ARG A 19 -4.36 0.52 -21.11
N ILE A 20 -4.59 1.38 -20.12
CA ILE A 20 -4.01 2.73 -20.04
C ILE A 20 -2.62 2.75 -19.38
N ARG A 21 -2.03 1.58 -19.09
CA ARG A 21 -0.74 1.44 -18.38
C ARG A 21 0.41 2.31 -18.91
N LEU A 22 0.46 2.56 -20.22
CA LEU A 22 1.50 3.41 -20.83
C LEU A 22 1.34 4.87 -20.40
N ILE A 23 0.10 5.35 -20.36
CA ILE A 23 -0.23 6.71 -19.90
C ILE A 23 0.17 6.85 -18.44
N SER A 24 -0.12 5.85 -17.60
CA SER A 24 0.26 5.86 -16.18
C SER A 24 1.78 5.91 -15.98
N ILE A 25 2.58 5.17 -16.77
CA ILE A 25 4.05 5.27 -16.73
C ILE A 25 4.53 6.66 -17.14
N VAL A 26 4.07 7.16 -18.28
CA VAL A 26 4.51 8.46 -18.79
C VAL A 26 4.15 9.56 -17.79
N ALA A 27 2.94 9.53 -17.23
CA ALA A 27 2.51 10.46 -16.20
C ALA A 27 3.40 10.40 -14.95
N ILE A 28 3.72 9.20 -14.45
CA ILE A 28 4.61 9.07 -13.28
C ILE A 28 6.02 9.57 -13.59
N VAL A 29 6.60 9.21 -14.74
CA VAL A 29 7.97 9.62 -15.06
C VAL A 29 8.05 11.14 -15.19
N VAL A 30 7.15 11.75 -15.99
CA VAL A 30 7.13 13.21 -16.19
C VAL A 30 6.88 13.92 -14.87
N ALA A 31 5.86 13.51 -14.10
CA ALA A 31 5.52 14.20 -12.87
C ALA A 31 6.55 13.99 -11.76
N SER A 32 7.13 12.79 -11.63
CA SER A 32 8.22 12.55 -10.67
C SER A 32 9.44 13.41 -10.99
N ILE A 33 9.82 13.55 -12.28
CA ILE A 33 10.93 14.45 -12.67
C ILE A 33 10.57 15.89 -12.33
N SER A 34 9.35 16.34 -12.65
CA SER A 34 8.90 17.69 -12.30
C SER A 34 8.94 17.94 -10.79
N PHE A 35 8.41 17.02 -9.97
CA PHE A 35 8.45 17.15 -8.52
C PHE A 35 9.87 17.11 -7.96
N MET A 36 10.75 16.25 -8.48
CA MET A 36 12.17 16.25 -8.10
C MET A 36 12.86 17.56 -8.47
N ALA A 37 12.47 18.21 -9.56
CA ALA A 37 13.04 19.49 -9.96
C ALA A 37 12.49 20.69 -9.15
N SER A 38 11.19 20.68 -8.81
CA SER A 38 10.52 21.84 -8.20
C SER A 38 10.33 21.77 -6.68
N SER A 39 10.29 20.57 -6.11
CA SER A 39 9.88 20.35 -4.70
C SER A 39 10.71 19.30 -3.98
N TRP A 40 11.97 19.09 -4.39
CA TRP A 40 12.88 18.12 -3.78
C TRP A 40 12.94 18.23 -2.25
N GLN A 41 13.08 19.44 -1.71
CA GLN A 41 13.14 19.68 -0.27
C GLN A 41 11.86 19.20 0.45
N GLY A 42 10.69 19.44 -0.14
CA GLY A 42 9.41 18.96 0.38
C GLY A 42 9.24 17.45 0.31
N ILE A 43 9.86 16.78 -0.66
CA ILE A 43 9.85 15.31 -0.77
C ILE A 43 10.80 14.69 0.26
N ALA A 44 11.98 15.27 0.43
CA ALA A 44 13.01 14.79 1.35
C ALA A 44 12.65 15.02 2.81
N SER A 45 11.88 16.07 3.13
CA SER A 45 11.47 16.38 4.49
C SER A 45 10.42 15.40 5.04
N LEU A 46 9.62 14.75 4.19
CA LEU A 46 8.60 13.78 4.62
C LEU A 46 9.20 12.56 5.36
N PRO A 47 10.15 11.79 4.77
CA PRO A 47 10.80 10.69 5.48
C PRO A 47 11.60 11.16 6.69
N LEU A 48 12.25 12.33 6.63
CA LEU A 48 12.99 12.89 7.76
C LEU A 48 12.06 13.16 8.94
N GLY A 49 11.03 13.99 8.75
CA GLY A 49 10.07 14.32 9.80
C GLY A 49 9.35 13.09 10.34
N ALA A 50 9.00 12.13 9.48
CA ALA A 50 8.43 10.86 9.91
C ALA A 50 9.40 10.01 10.75
N SER A 51 10.69 9.98 10.39
CA SER A 51 11.70 9.24 11.13
C SER A 51 12.00 9.85 12.50
N GLU A 52 12.07 11.18 12.59
CA GLU A 52 12.31 11.90 13.83
C GLU A 52 11.13 11.72 14.78
N ALA A 53 9.91 11.94 14.28
CA ALA A 53 8.69 11.73 15.06
C ALA A 53 8.57 10.29 15.55
N LEU A 54 8.90 9.31 14.72
CA LEU A 54 8.92 7.90 15.13
C LEU A 54 9.99 7.65 16.21
N GLY A 55 11.17 8.23 16.08
CA GLY A 55 12.26 8.11 17.06
C GLY A 55 11.89 8.69 18.42
N MET A 56 11.30 9.89 18.44
CA MET A 56 10.80 10.54 19.66
C MET A 56 9.68 9.70 20.30
N TRP A 57 8.69 9.27 19.51
CA TRP A 57 7.60 8.45 20.00
C TRP A 57 8.09 7.12 20.59
N MET A 58 9.05 6.45 19.95
CA MET A 58 9.64 5.21 20.47
C MET A 58 10.44 5.41 21.76
N ALA A 59 11.01 6.60 21.99
CA ALA A 59 11.74 6.92 23.22
C ALA A 59 10.81 7.11 24.43
N GLU A 60 9.56 7.56 24.18
CA GLU A 60 8.54 7.80 25.21
C GLU A 60 7.72 6.54 25.55
N VAL A 61 7.75 5.53 24.69
CA VAL A 61 6.91 4.34 24.81
C VAL A 61 7.61 3.25 25.64
N GLU A 62 7.11 3.03 26.85
CA GLU A 62 7.51 1.89 27.68
C GLU A 62 6.77 0.60 27.27
N GLY A 63 7.29 -0.08 26.24
CA GLY A 63 6.82 -1.40 25.81
C GLY A 63 5.42 -1.42 25.17
N VAL A 64 4.84 -2.63 25.07
CA VAL A 64 3.60 -2.86 24.30
C VAL A 64 2.38 -2.12 24.90
N ALA A 65 2.34 -1.97 26.22
CA ALA A 65 1.27 -1.22 26.88
C ALA A 65 1.33 0.28 26.54
N GLY A 66 2.54 0.86 26.45
CA GLY A 66 2.73 2.24 26.00
C GLY A 66 2.34 2.45 24.53
N VAL A 67 2.66 1.50 23.64
CA VAL A 67 2.21 1.53 22.23
C VAL A 67 0.69 1.57 22.15
N TRP A 68 0.02 0.70 22.92
CA TRP A 68 -1.44 0.62 22.92
C TRP A 68 -2.09 1.87 23.48
N ALA A 69 -1.52 2.47 24.53
CA ALA A 69 -2.03 3.69 25.13
C ALA A 69 -1.92 4.91 24.20
N ASN A 70 -0.85 4.98 23.39
CA ASN A 70 -0.51 6.18 22.60
C ASN A 70 -0.89 6.09 21.11
N ALA A 71 -1.12 4.89 20.56
CA ALA A 71 -1.42 4.70 19.14
C ALA A 71 -2.44 3.57 18.93
N GLN A 72 -3.50 3.57 19.74
CA GLN A 72 -4.50 2.50 19.75
C GLN A 72 -5.16 2.34 18.37
N TYR A 73 -5.63 3.43 17.76
CA TYR A 73 -6.36 3.35 16.50
C TYR A 73 -5.45 2.95 15.34
N LEU A 74 -4.21 3.44 15.30
CA LEU A 74 -3.20 3.07 14.31
C LEU A 74 -2.80 1.59 14.44
N SER A 75 -2.63 1.11 15.67
CA SER A 75 -2.33 -0.30 15.97
C SER A 75 -3.48 -1.20 15.50
N VAL A 76 -4.72 -0.84 15.82
CA VAL A 76 -5.91 -1.58 15.37
C VAL A 76 -6.04 -1.54 13.85
N ALA A 77 -5.77 -0.41 13.20
CA ALA A 77 -5.81 -0.28 11.74
C ALA A 77 -4.74 -1.16 11.06
N ALA A 78 -3.53 -1.21 11.59
CA ALA A 78 -2.45 -2.07 11.07
C ALA A 78 -2.80 -3.56 11.21
N ILE A 79 -3.31 -3.98 12.38
CA ILE A 79 -3.77 -5.36 12.61
C ILE A 79 -4.91 -5.70 11.65
N ALA A 80 -5.91 -4.81 11.53
CA ALA A 80 -7.04 -5.00 10.64
C ALA A 80 -6.60 -5.10 9.17
N ALA A 81 -5.62 -4.30 8.73
CA ALA A 81 -5.05 -4.40 7.39
C ALA A 81 -4.43 -5.79 7.14
N VAL A 82 -3.63 -6.30 8.08
CA VAL A 82 -3.04 -7.65 7.97
C VAL A 82 -4.12 -8.73 7.91
N VAL A 83 -5.16 -8.63 8.75
CA VAL A 83 -6.30 -9.56 8.74
C VAL A 83 -7.07 -9.51 7.42
N LEU A 84 -7.35 -8.32 6.90
CA LEU A 84 -8.00 -8.13 5.60
C LEU A 84 -7.16 -8.73 4.47
N PHE A 85 -5.83 -8.51 4.47
CA PHE A 85 -4.94 -9.13 3.50
C PHE A 85 -4.86 -10.66 3.67
N ALA A 86 -5.04 -11.20 4.87
CA ALA A 86 -5.13 -12.63 5.12
C ALA A 86 -6.42 -13.23 4.53
N ILE A 87 -7.57 -12.61 4.79
CA ILE A 87 -8.88 -13.10 4.35
C ILE A 87 -8.97 -13.11 2.82
N PHE A 88 -8.56 -12.01 2.19
CA PHE A 88 -8.71 -11.84 0.74
C PHE A 88 -7.49 -12.33 -0.05
N GLY A 89 -6.29 -12.24 0.51
CA GLY A 89 -5.02 -12.57 -0.16
C GLY A 89 -4.39 -13.87 0.30
N SER A 90 -5.08 -14.63 1.16
CA SER A 90 -4.56 -15.80 1.88
C SER A 90 -3.36 -15.47 2.78
N VAL A 91 -2.81 -16.49 3.45
CA VAL A 91 -1.64 -16.37 4.33
C VAL A 91 -0.46 -15.67 3.65
N ARG A 92 -0.28 -15.85 2.33
CA ARG A 92 0.78 -15.18 1.57
C ARG A 92 0.63 -13.65 1.55
N GLY A 93 -0.61 -13.17 1.40
CA GLY A 93 -0.91 -11.75 1.46
C GLY A 93 -0.64 -11.17 2.85
N ALA A 94 -0.98 -11.91 3.90
CA ALA A 94 -0.75 -11.50 5.29
C ALA A 94 0.74 -11.45 5.68
N VAL A 95 1.50 -12.48 5.31
CA VAL A 95 2.95 -12.51 5.59
C VAL A 95 3.65 -11.38 4.82
N ALA A 96 3.26 -11.18 3.55
CA ALA A 96 3.80 -10.09 2.74
C ALA A 96 3.53 -8.72 3.37
N SER A 97 2.30 -8.46 3.81
CA SER A 97 1.95 -7.17 4.43
C SER A 97 2.64 -6.97 5.78
N ALA A 98 2.65 -7.98 6.65
CA ALA A 98 3.29 -7.90 7.96
C ALA A 98 4.80 -7.63 7.84
N VAL A 99 5.49 -8.36 6.95
CA VAL A 99 6.91 -8.12 6.69
C VAL A 99 7.13 -6.72 6.09
N SER A 100 6.26 -6.28 5.18
CA SER A 100 6.36 -4.95 4.57
C SER A 100 6.17 -3.82 5.56
N PHE A 101 5.20 -3.93 6.47
CA PHE A 101 5.02 -2.98 7.56
C PHE A 101 6.27 -2.93 8.44
N GLY A 102 6.78 -4.09 8.87
CA GLY A 102 8.01 -4.16 9.67
C GLY A 102 9.22 -3.54 8.97
N LEU A 103 9.39 -3.78 7.68
CA LEU A 103 10.46 -3.17 6.88
C LEU A 103 10.28 -1.66 6.71
N ALA A 104 9.06 -1.17 6.49
CA ALA A 104 8.78 0.25 6.35
C ALA A 104 9.05 1.02 7.66
N PHE A 105 8.54 0.53 8.78
CA PHE A 105 8.80 1.14 10.10
C PHE A 105 10.27 1.00 10.51
N GLY A 106 10.88 -0.16 10.26
CA GLY A 106 12.31 -0.38 10.54
C GLY A 106 13.20 0.56 9.71
N ALA A 107 12.87 0.80 8.44
CA ALA A 107 13.60 1.74 7.60
C ALA A 107 13.50 3.18 8.12
N LEU A 108 12.31 3.62 8.56
CA LEU A 108 12.13 4.94 9.17
C LEU A 108 12.92 5.05 10.48
N TYR A 109 12.90 4.02 11.33
CA TYR A 109 13.65 4.01 12.57
C TYR A 109 15.16 4.12 12.35
N ILE A 110 15.71 3.40 11.35
CA ILE A 110 17.14 3.45 11.01
C ILE A 110 17.54 4.81 10.43
N LEU A 111 16.64 5.51 9.73
CA LEU A 111 16.92 6.82 9.15
C LEU A 111 17.25 7.87 10.22
N GLY A 112 16.58 7.80 11.38
CA GLY A 112 16.91 8.55 12.59
C GLY A 112 17.06 10.06 12.41
N GLY A 113 16.33 10.68 11.46
CA GLY A 113 16.41 12.11 11.17
C GLY A 113 17.68 12.57 10.45
N ASN A 114 18.53 11.66 9.98
CA ASN A 114 19.77 12.07 9.33
C ASN A 114 19.49 12.66 7.94
N GLU A 115 19.69 13.97 7.79
CA GLU A 115 19.46 14.74 6.56
C GLU A 115 20.20 14.22 5.32
N ASN A 116 21.29 13.47 5.48
CA ASN A 116 22.04 12.88 4.37
C ASN A 116 21.46 11.53 3.88
N MET A 117 20.60 10.90 4.68
CA MET A 117 20.04 9.58 4.39
C MET A 117 18.86 9.55 3.40
N PRO A 118 18.03 10.58 3.16
CA PRO A 118 16.89 10.50 2.25
C PRO A 118 17.29 10.22 0.80
N VAL A 119 18.34 10.88 0.30
CA VAL A 119 18.89 10.62 -1.04
C VAL A 119 19.36 9.17 -1.14
N MET A 120 20.07 8.70 -0.12
CA MET A 120 20.54 7.32 -0.05
C MET A 120 19.37 6.33 0.04
N MET A 121 18.31 6.67 0.77
CA MET A 121 17.11 5.84 0.92
C MET A 121 16.41 5.65 -0.43
N PHE A 122 16.06 6.73 -1.14
CA PHE A 122 15.39 6.63 -2.43
C PHE A 122 16.32 6.04 -3.50
N GLY A 123 17.58 6.47 -3.56
CA GLY A 123 18.56 6.03 -4.54
C GLY A 123 18.98 4.57 -4.36
N ALA A 124 19.36 4.16 -3.15
CA ALA A 124 19.76 2.79 -2.88
C ALA A 124 18.57 1.83 -3.03
N LEU A 125 17.36 2.21 -2.60
CA LEU A 125 16.17 1.39 -2.81
C LEU A 125 15.84 1.24 -4.30
N ALA A 126 16.01 2.29 -5.11
CA ALA A 126 15.86 2.21 -6.56
C ALA A 126 16.88 1.23 -7.19
N ILE A 127 18.15 1.31 -6.79
CA ILE A 127 19.21 0.41 -7.28
C ILE A 127 18.92 -1.04 -6.85
N VAL A 128 18.64 -1.26 -5.56
CA VAL A 128 18.33 -2.59 -5.01
C VAL A 128 17.10 -3.19 -5.69
N SER A 129 16.05 -2.40 -5.90
CA SER A 129 14.84 -2.87 -6.59
C SER A 129 15.09 -3.22 -8.05
N LEU A 130 15.95 -2.48 -8.75
CA LEU A 130 16.34 -2.77 -10.13
C LEU A 130 17.19 -4.05 -10.21
N VAL A 131 18.17 -4.21 -9.31
CA VAL A 131 18.98 -5.44 -9.21
C VAL A 131 18.07 -6.63 -8.88
N ALA A 132 17.16 -6.47 -7.93
CA ALA A 132 16.20 -7.52 -7.58
C ALA A 132 15.31 -7.89 -8.77
N LEU A 133 14.81 -6.93 -9.54
CA LEU A 133 13.98 -7.17 -10.73
C LEU A 133 14.70 -8.05 -11.77
N VAL A 134 16.01 -7.84 -11.96
CA VAL A 134 16.83 -8.56 -12.94
C VAL A 134 17.25 -9.93 -12.39
N VAL A 135 17.74 -9.99 -11.15
CA VAL A 135 18.41 -11.17 -10.60
C VAL A 135 17.43 -12.13 -9.90
N VAL A 136 16.44 -11.61 -9.18
CA VAL A 136 15.62 -12.38 -8.24
C VAL A 136 14.34 -12.88 -8.91
N LYS A 137 14.20 -14.21 -9.04
CA LYS A 137 13.00 -14.85 -9.62
C LYS A 137 11.92 -15.08 -8.56
N VAL A 138 11.46 -14.02 -7.92
CA VAL A 138 10.45 -14.08 -6.85
C VAL A 138 9.38 -13.01 -7.07
N PRO A 139 8.08 -13.27 -6.79
CA PRO A 139 7.01 -12.29 -7.04
C PRO A 139 7.22 -10.93 -6.38
N PHE A 140 7.83 -10.89 -5.19
CA PHE A 140 8.12 -9.65 -4.47
C PHE A 140 9.09 -8.73 -5.23
N ALA A 141 10.11 -9.31 -5.88
CA ALA A 141 11.05 -8.54 -6.68
C ALA A 141 10.38 -7.89 -7.89
N CYS A 142 9.40 -8.58 -8.50
CA CYS A 142 8.59 -8.01 -9.58
C CYS A 142 7.67 -6.89 -9.11
N GLY A 143 7.23 -6.89 -7.85
CA GLY A 143 6.43 -5.81 -7.26
C GLY A 143 7.26 -4.61 -6.80
N LEU A 144 8.49 -4.84 -6.35
CA LEU A 144 9.30 -3.85 -5.64
C LEU A 144 9.69 -2.67 -6.54
N PHE A 145 10.20 -2.94 -7.74
CA PHE A 145 10.61 -1.87 -8.65
C PHE A 145 9.45 -0.96 -9.10
N PRO A 146 8.30 -1.49 -9.55
CA PRO A 146 7.11 -0.67 -9.80
C PRO A 146 6.69 0.17 -8.60
N PHE A 147 6.73 -0.41 -7.39
CA PHE A 147 6.41 0.31 -6.16
C PHE A 147 7.36 1.49 -5.93
N VAL A 148 8.68 1.30 -6.04
CA VAL A 148 9.64 2.39 -5.81
C VAL A 148 9.41 3.56 -6.77
N LEU A 149 9.14 3.28 -8.05
CA LEU A 149 8.84 4.32 -9.04
C LEU A 149 7.57 5.10 -8.69
N ALA A 150 6.49 4.40 -8.32
CA ALA A 150 5.24 5.06 -7.94
C ALA A 150 5.34 5.74 -6.57
N TRP A 151 6.20 5.25 -5.67
CA TRP A 151 6.37 5.76 -4.32
C TRP A 151 7.04 7.14 -4.29
N ILE A 152 7.98 7.41 -5.21
CA ILE A 152 8.52 8.77 -5.41
C ILE A 152 7.39 9.73 -5.82
N PHE A 153 6.53 9.30 -6.74
CA PHE A 153 5.38 10.10 -7.16
C PHE A 153 4.38 10.32 -6.01
N TRP A 154 4.12 9.30 -5.18
CA TRP A 154 3.30 9.44 -3.96
C TRP A 154 3.89 10.50 -3.01
N SER A 155 5.20 10.47 -2.81
CA SER A 155 5.91 11.44 -1.97
C SER A 155 5.79 12.86 -2.54
N GLY A 156 5.89 13.01 -3.85
CA GLY A 156 5.62 14.28 -4.55
C GLY A 156 4.18 14.78 -4.38
N LEU A 157 3.18 13.89 -4.48
CA LEU A 157 1.78 14.24 -4.22
C LEU A 157 1.58 14.74 -2.78
N CYS A 158 2.11 14.01 -1.79
CA CYS A 158 2.04 14.44 -0.39
C CYS A 158 2.72 15.80 -0.18
N ALA A 159 3.87 16.04 -0.80
CA ALA A 159 4.61 17.30 -0.65
C ALA A 159 3.88 18.54 -1.19
N VAL A 160 2.95 18.36 -2.14
CA VAL A 160 2.18 19.47 -2.75
C VAL A 160 0.79 19.62 -2.13
N LEU A 161 0.31 18.62 -1.40
CA LEU A 161 -0.96 18.71 -0.69
C LEU A 161 -0.85 19.66 0.51
N PRO A 162 -1.91 20.43 0.83
CA PRO A 162 -1.84 21.44 1.89
C PRO A 162 -1.56 20.82 3.26
N ALA A 163 -0.47 21.23 3.91
CA ALA A 163 -0.12 20.80 5.26
C ALA A 163 -1.12 21.25 6.34
N SER A 164 -2.00 22.21 6.01
CA SER A 164 -3.11 22.65 6.86
C SER A 164 -4.18 21.58 7.08
N LEU A 165 -4.10 20.46 6.35
CA LEU A 165 -5.11 19.42 6.40
C LEU A 165 -4.83 18.33 7.43
N GLU A 166 -3.61 17.79 7.44
CA GLU A 166 -3.11 16.76 8.37
C GLU A 166 -1.57 16.84 8.43
N PRO A 167 -0.88 16.32 9.47
CA PRO A 167 0.58 16.24 9.49
C PRO A 167 1.10 15.42 8.31
N THR A 168 1.53 16.10 7.25
CA THR A 168 1.85 15.52 5.94
C THR A 168 2.89 14.40 6.02
N TRP A 169 3.86 14.51 6.93
CA TRP A 169 4.89 13.49 7.17
C TRP A 169 4.32 12.19 7.73
N LEU A 170 3.34 12.26 8.64
CA LEU A 170 2.71 11.08 9.26
C LEU A 170 1.79 10.38 8.26
N VAL A 171 0.96 11.16 7.57
CA VAL A 171 0.08 10.65 6.52
C VAL A 171 0.90 9.96 5.44
N TRP A 172 1.99 10.61 5.03
CA TRP A 172 2.94 10.02 4.10
C TRP A 172 3.51 8.70 4.65
N ALA A 173 3.95 8.63 5.90
CA ALA A 173 4.55 7.42 6.49
C ALA A 173 3.55 6.24 6.55
N VAL A 174 2.36 6.48 7.09
CA VAL A 174 1.32 5.47 7.28
C VAL A 174 0.82 4.95 5.93
N LEU A 175 0.50 5.85 5.00
CA LEU A 175 0.01 5.46 3.67
C LEU A 175 1.13 4.90 2.80
N SER A 176 2.38 5.31 2.96
CA SER A 176 3.53 4.67 2.31
C SER A 176 3.71 3.22 2.79
N ALA A 177 3.63 2.99 4.10
CA ALA A 177 3.73 1.66 4.67
C ALA A 177 2.57 0.76 4.19
N LEU A 178 1.35 1.30 4.16
CA LEU A 178 0.18 0.60 3.62
C LEU A 178 0.31 0.34 2.11
N GLY A 179 0.78 1.32 1.34
CA GLY A 179 1.02 1.18 -0.10
C GLY A 179 2.06 0.11 -0.39
N PHE A 180 3.13 0.06 0.39
CA PHE A 180 4.17 -0.96 0.29
C PHE A 180 3.61 -2.35 0.61
N ALA A 181 2.90 -2.48 1.74
CA ALA A 181 2.23 -3.71 2.13
C ALA A 181 1.23 -4.18 1.07
N GLY A 182 0.39 -3.29 0.56
CA GLY A 182 -0.58 -3.59 -0.50
C GLY A 182 0.08 -4.06 -1.80
N ALA A 183 1.17 -3.41 -2.22
CA ALA A 183 1.91 -3.80 -3.42
C ALA A 183 2.59 -5.16 -3.27
N MET A 184 3.20 -5.45 -2.11
CA MET A 184 3.83 -6.73 -1.83
C MET A 184 2.81 -7.86 -1.70
N SER A 185 1.68 -7.63 -1.03
CA SER A 185 0.58 -8.60 -0.92
C SER A 185 -0.04 -8.90 -2.28
N LEU A 186 -0.29 -7.87 -3.11
CA LEU A 186 -0.77 -8.06 -4.48
C LEU A 186 0.22 -8.87 -5.30
N SER A 187 1.52 -8.60 -5.17
CA SER A 187 2.58 -9.33 -5.86
C SER A 187 2.66 -10.80 -5.42
N ALA A 188 2.52 -11.08 -4.12
CA ALA A 188 2.48 -12.44 -3.59
C ALA A 188 1.27 -13.24 -4.12
N VAL A 189 0.10 -12.59 -4.18
CA VAL A 189 -1.13 -13.19 -4.71
C VAL A 189 -1.04 -13.40 -6.23
N ALA A 190 -0.50 -12.44 -6.97
CA ALA A 190 -0.25 -12.58 -8.40
C ALA A 190 0.71 -13.75 -8.69
N GLY A 191 1.77 -13.88 -7.90
CA GLY A 191 2.70 -15.01 -7.94
C GLY A 191 2.02 -16.36 -7.75
N LYS A 192 1.05 -16.46 -6.83
CA LYS A 192 0.24 -17.68 -6.65
C LYS A 192 -0.52 -18.04 -7.94
N HIS A 193 -1.17 -17.07 -8.57
CA HIS A 193 -1.91 -17.31 -9.82
C HIS A 193 -0.99 -17.66 -11.00
N LEU A 194 0.18 -17.03 -11.08
CA LEU A 194 1.21 -17.36 -12.07
C LEU A 194 1.75 -18.78 -11.91
N SER A 195 1.98 -19.21 -10.68
CA SER A 195 2.41 -20.59 -10.36
C SER A 195 1.35 -21.64 -10.69
N ALA A 196 0.07 -21.23 -10.78
CA ALA A 196 -1.05 -22.06 -11.22
C ALA A 196 -1.25 -22.05 -12.75
N GLY A 197 -0.35 -21.40 -13.51
CA GLY A 197 -0.37 -21.38 -14.98
C GLY A 197 -1.26 -20.31 -15.62
N VAL A 198 -1.84 -19.40 -14.82
CA VAL A 198 -2.64 -18.26 -15.33
C VAL A 198 -1.72 -17.30 -16.12
N PRO A 199 -2.17 -16.76 -17.27
CA PRO A 199 -1.42 -15.73 -18.00
C PRO A 199 -1.13 -14.49 -17.13
N ALA A 200 -0.01 -13.81 -17.36
CA ALA A 200 0.47 -12.72 -16.50
C ALA A 200 -0.56 -11.62 -16.25
N ALA A 201 -1.15 -11.05 -17.31
CA ALA A 201 -2.20 -10.04 -17.17
C ALA A 201 -3.42 -10.57 -16.39
N GLY A 202 -3.83 -11.82 -16.64
CA GLY A 202 -4.93 -12.45 -15.93
C GLY A 202 -4.63 -12.72 -14.45
N ALA A 203 -3.38 -13.03 -14.11
CA ALA A 203 -2.94 -13.21 -12.73
C ALA A 203 -2.97 -11.89 -11.96
N LEU A 204 -2.50 -10.79 -12.58
CA LEU A 204 -2.55 -9.45 -12.00
C LEU A 204 -3.99 -8.97 -11.78
N VAL A 205 -4.88 -9.11 -12.76
CA VAL A 205 -6.30 -8.71 -12.60
C VAL A 205 -6.97 -9.52 -11.49
N LYS A 206 -6.72 -10.84 -11.41
CA LYS A 206 -7.28 -11.68 -10.35
C LYS A 206 -6.76 -11.27 -8.96
N ALA A 207 -5.45 -11.03 -8.84
CA ALA A 207 -4.84 -10.58 -7.61
C ALA A 207 -5.37 -9.21 -7.18
N ALA A 208 -5.43 -8.24 -8.10
CA ALA A 208 -5.95 -6.92 -7.82
C ALA A 208 -7.44 -6.93 -7.47
N LYS A 209 -8.25 -7.78 -8.12
CA LYS A 209 -9.67 -7.95 -7.75
C LYS A 209 -9.81 -8.47 -6.31
N GLN A 210 -8.95 -9.39 -5.89
CA GLN A 210 -8.92 -9.87 -4.49
C GLN A 210 -8.45 -8.78 -3.54
N MET A 211 -7.46 -7.98 -3.95
CA MET A 211 -6.87 -6.92 -3.12
C MET A 211 -7.65 -5.59 -3.15
N PHE A 212 -8.67 -5.45 -4.00
CA PHE A 212 -9.41 -4.19 -4.15
C PHE A 212 -10.08 -3.74 -2.85
N VAL A 213 -10.91 -4.61 -2.27
CA VAL A 213 -11.61 -4.36 -1.00
C VAL A 213 -10.65 -4.19 0.18
N PRO A 214 -9.66 -5.07 0.42
CA PRO A 214 -8.78 -4.91 1.58
C PRO A 214 -7.93 -3.65 1.50
N VAL A 215 -7.46 -3.22 0.32
CA VAL A 215 -6.71 -1.95 0.19
C VAL A 215 -7.60 -0.73 0.45
N LEU A 216 -8.84 -0.73 -0.07
CA LEU A 216 -9.80 0.36 0.20
C LEU A 216 -10.16 0.43 1.69
N ALA A 217 -10.49 -0.70 2.30
CA ALA A 217 -10.86 -0.74 3.71
C ALA A 217 -9.66 -0.38 4.61
N ALA A 218 -8.47 -0.90 4.32
CA ALA A 218 -7.28 -0.59 5.10
C ALA A 218 -6.84 0.87 4.95
N SER A 219 -6.97 1.48 3.77
CA SER A 219 -6.65 2.91 3.59
C SER A 219 -7.65 3.81 4.29
N LEU A 220 -8.93 3.46 4.26
CA LEU A 220 -9.95 4.19 5.03
C LEU A 220 -9.66 4.10 6.53
N LEU A 221 -9.39 2.89 7.05
CA LEU A 221 -9.05 2.68 8.46
C LEU A 221 -7.78 3.42 8.86
N ALA A 222 -6.75 3.41 8.01
CA ALA A 222 -5.47 4.09 8.28
C ALA A 222 -5.64 5.61 8.36
N VAL A 223 -6.36 6.20 7.41
CA VAL A 223 -6.62 7.65 7.43
C VAL A 223 -7.52 8.03 8.61
N CYS A 224 -8.56 7.25 8.90
CA CYS A 224 -9.37 7.46 10.10
C CYS A 224 -8.52 7.37 11.37
N ALA A 225 -7.64 6.38 11.47
CA ALA A 225 -6.74 6.23 12.62
C ALA A 225 -5.83 7.45 12.79
N VAL A 226 -5.25 7.97 11.70
CA VAL A 226 -4.46 9.20 11.74
C VAL A 226 -5.29 10.40 12.24
N ALA A 227 -6.52 10.54 11.74
CA ALA A 227 -7.42 11.62 12.15
C ALA A 227 -7.88 11.53 13.62
N PHE A 228 -7.93 10.32 14.20
CA PHE A 228 -8.37 10.08 15.58
C PHE A 228 -7.21 10.07 16.60
N ASP A 229 -6.07 9.47 16.28
CA ASP A 229 -4.93 9.38 17.20
C ASP A 229 -4.17 10.71 17.32
N MET A 230 -4.23 11.60 16.32
CA MET A 230 -3.38 12.81 16.30
C MET A 230 -4.08 14.17 16.01
N PRO A 231 -5.32 14.46 16.46
CA PRO A 231 -5.92 15.78 16.26
C PRO A 231 -5.23 16.93 17.02
N ALA A 232 -4.03 16.75 17.62
CA ALA A 232 -3.42 17.75 18.48
C ALA A 232 -1.93 18.04 18.31
N ALA A 233 -1.25 17.64 17.23
CA ALA A 233 0.12 18.18 16.99
C ALA A 233 0.08 19.70 16.76
N ASN A 234 -0.89 20.20 15.97
CA ASN A 234 -1.04 21.63 15.70
C ASN A 234 -1.74 22.41 16.83
N ALA A 235 -2.44 21.73 17.74
CA ALA A 235 -3.13 22.37 18.87
C ALA A 235 -2.23 22.46 20.11
N VAL A 236 -1.30 21.52 20.30
CA VAL A 236 -0.33 21.54 21.40
C VAL A 236 0.77 22.57 21.15
N ASP A 237 1.27 22.72 19.92
CA ASP A 237 2.25 23.78 19.59
C ASP A 237 1.64 25.19 19.77
N ALA A 238 0.35 25.37 19.43
CA ALA A 238 -0.37 26.61 19.66
C ALA A 238 -0.69 26.86 21.16
N ALA A 239 -0.96 25.80 21.93
CA ALA A 239 -1.26 25.88 23.35
C ALA A 239 -0.01 25.96 24.24
N GLN A 240 1.16 25.51 23.78
CA GLN A 240 2.44 25.72 24.45
C GLN A 240 3.04 27.11 24.15
N ALA A 241 2.68 27.72 23.01
CA ALA A 241 3.06 29.10 22.70
C ALA A 241 2.28 30.17 23.50
N SER A 242 1.20 29.80 24.17
CA SER A 242 0.44 30.69 25.06
C SER A 242 0.20 30.02 26.40
N ASP A 243 0.69 30.59 27.51
CA ASP A 243 0.55 30.14 28.90
C ASP A 243 -0.92 29.99 29.38
N ALA A 244 -1.71 29.10 28.77
CA ALA A 244 -3.12 28.91 29.04
C ALA A 244 -3.48 27.41 29.02
N ALA A 245 -2.94 26.67 29.98
CA ALA A 245 -3.24 25.26 30.22
C ALA A 245 -4.74 24.96 30.41
N ALA A 246 -5.58 25.97 30.69
CA ALA A 246 -7.03 25.82 30.80
C ALA A 246 -7.76 25.77 29.43
N ASN A 247 -7.17 26.31 28.36
CA ASN A 247 -7.80 26.38 27.04
C ASN A 247 -7.38 25.26 26.07
N ALA A 248 -6.38 24.45 26.42
CA ALA A 248 -5.92 23.33 25.59
C ALA A 248 -6.99 22.22 25.45
N ALA A 249 -7.78 21.99 26.51
CA ALA A 249 -8.88 21.02 26.49
C ALA A 249 -10.09 21.51 25.67
N ASP A 250 -10.31 22.83 25.58
CA ASP A 250 -11.36 23.41 24.75
C ASP A 250 -10.92 23.64 23.30
N ALA A 251 -9.63 23.85 23.03
CA ALA A 251 -9.04 23.82 21.69
C ALA A 251 -9.10 22.41 21.07
N ALA A 252 -8.89 21.36 21.87
CA ALA A 252 -9.10 19.97 21.46
C ALA A 252 -10.59 19.61 21.24
N LYS A 253 -11.53 20.35 21.86
CA LYS A 253 -12.98 20.23 21.59
C LYS A 253 -13.45 21.05 20.39
N THR A 254 -12.67 22.05 19.97
CA THR A 254 -12.95 22.89 18.80
C THR A 254 -12.07 22.58 17.59
N SER A 255 -11.17 21.60 17.69
CA SER A 255 -10.50 21.01 16.54
C SER A 255 -11.56 20.28 15.72
N ASN A 256 -12.07 20.95 14.68
CA ASN A 256 -12.74 20.23 13.60
C ASN A 256 -11.79 19.11 13.18
N LEU A 257 -12.13 17.85 13.49
CA LEU A 257 -11.52 16.69 12.84
C LEU A 257 -11.51 17.04 11.36
N ASN A 258 -10.34 17.08 10.73
CA ASN A 258 -10.25 17.57 9.36
C ASN A 258 -10.72 16.48 8.40
N TYR A 259 -12.02 16.18 8.44
CA TYR A 259 -12.68 15.16 7.63
C TYR A 259 -12.45 15.39 6.14
N TRP A 260 -12.26 16.66 5.73
CA TRP A 260 -11.91 17.03 4.36
C TRP A 260 -10.48 16.64 3.99
N GLY A 261 -9.52 16.84 4.89
CA GLY A 261 -8.15 16.34 4.76
C GLY A 261 -8.10 14.82 4.65
N ALA A 262 -8.72 14.13 5.61
CA ALA A 262 -8.85 12.68 5.60
C ALA A 262 -9.49 12.16 4.29
N ALA A 263 -10.62 12.74 3.88
CA ALA A 263 -11.28 12.35 2.64
C ALA A 263 -10.36 12.56 1.43
N LEU A 264 -9.68 13.71 1.36
CA LEU A 264 -8.74 14.02 0.28
C LEU A 264 -7.61 12.98 0.21
N TYR A 265 -6.93 12.70 1.33
CA TYR A 265 -5.84 11.71 1.36
C TYR A 265 -6.32 10.31 1.03
N PHE A 266 -7.52 9.92 1.47
CA PHE A 266 -8.14 8.66 1.09
C PHE A 266 -8.33 8.56 -0.44
N PHE A 267 -8.91 9.59 -1.06
CA PHE A 267 -9.13 9.59 -2.52
C PHE A 267 -7.81 9.63 -3.30
N VAL A 268 -6.86 10.49 -2.90
CA VAL A 268 -5.57 10.63 -3.56
C VAL A 268 -4.76 9.33 -3.46
N PHE A 269 -4.75 8.67 -2.30
CA PHE A 269 -4.09 7.39 -2.10
C PHE A 269 -4.69 6.29 -2.98
N ASN A 270 -6.02 6.16 -3.03
CA ASN A 270 -6.65 5.11 -3.82
C ASN A 270 -6.53 5.37 -5.33
N LEU A 271 -6.55 6.63 -5.75
CA LEU A 271 -6.24 7.01 -7.13
C LEU A 271 -4.79 6.64 -7.47
N TRP A 272 -3.84 6.98 -6.60
CA TRP A 272 -2.45 6.58 -6.74
C TRP A 272 -2.30 5.04 -6.82
N PHE A 273 -2.91 4.29 -5.91
CA PHE A 273 -2.74 2.85 -5.85
C PHE A 273 -3.35 2.12 -7.06
N PHE A 274 -4.59 2.44 -7.44
CA PHE A 274 -5.33 1.70 -8.47
C PHE A 274 -5.15 2.24 -9.89
N VAL A 275 -4.91 3.54 -10.07
CA VAL A 275 -4.78 4.17 -11.40
C VAL A 275 -3.33 4.30 -11.83
N LEU A 276 -2.39 4.34 -10.88
CA LEU A 276 -0.97 4.54 -11.17
C LEU A 276 -0.13 3.32 -10.79
N GLN A 277 -0.10 2.92 -9.52
CA GLN A 277 0.74 1.81 -9.06
C GLN A 277 0.33 0.46 -9.70
N PHE A 278 -0.96 0.13 -9.71
CA PHE A 278 -1.43 -1.14 -10.25
C PHE A 278 -1.11 -1.34 -11.74
N PRO A 279 -1.37 -0.39 -12.66
CA PRO A 279 -0.99 -0.54 -14.06
C PRO A 279 0.50 -0.71 -14.28
N ILE A 280 1.34 0.00 -13.51
CA ILE A 280 2.79 -0.07 -13.65
C ILE A 280 3.33 -1.43 -13.23
N MET A 281 2.70 -2.09 -12.25
CA MET A 281 3.07 -3.46 -11.91
C MET A 281 3.07 -4.38 -13.12
N SER A 282 2.23 -4.15 -14.15
CA SER A 282 2.21 -5.00 -15.34
C SER A 282 3.46 -4.95 -16.24
N PHE A 283 4.36 -3.99 -16.04
CA PHE A 283 5.62 -3.90 -16.79
C PHE A 283 6.75 -4.73 -16.20
N ALA A 284 6.59 -5.23 -14.97
CA ALA A 284 7.56 -6.16 -14.40
C ALA A 284 7.57 -7.49 -15.19
N PRO A 285 8.69 -8.23 -15.23
CA PRO A 285 8.85 -9.44 -16.04
C PRO A 285 8.18 -10.66 -15.39
N TRP A 286 6.86 -10.61 -15.17
CA TRP A 286 6.05 -11.66 -14.53
C TRP A 286 6.11 -13.01 -15.24
N GLU A 287 6.38 -13.02 -16.55
CA GLU A 287 6.48 -14.24 -17.35
C GLU A 287 7.57 -15.19 -16.84
N ARG A 288 8.63 -14.63 -16.22
CA ARG A 288 9.73 -15.40 -15.61
C ARG A 288 9.29 -16.26 -14.43
N LEU A 289 8.12 -15.95 -13.83
CA LEU A 289 7.56 -16.63 -12.66
C LEU A 289 6.50 -17.67 -13.02
N ARG A 290 6.18 -17.83 -14.31
CA ARG A 290 5.13 -18.75 -14.77
C ARG A 290 5.64 -20.19 -14.75
N SER A 291 4.81 -21.12 -14.27
CA SER A 291 5.12 -22.55 -14.39
C SER A 291 5.12 -22.97 -15.86
N GLY A 292 6.23 -23.57 -16.32
CA GLY A 292 6.37 -24.06 -17.71
C GLY A 292 5.37 -25.16 -18.08
N SER A 293 4.77 -25.83 -17.09
CA SER A 293 3.65 -26.75 -17.28
C SER A 293 2.32 -26.06 -16.98
N ARG A 294 1.39 -26.07 -17.94
CA ARG A 294 -0.03 -25.85 -17.64
C ARG A 294 -0.49 -27.05 -16.80
N ARG A 295 -0.59 -26.89 -15.48
CA ARG A 295 -1.39 -27.81 -14.68
C ARG A 295 -2.85 -27.61 -15.08
N VAL A 296 -3.32 -28.41 -16.03
CA VAL A 296 -4.75 -28.54 -16.29
C VAL A 296 -5.31 -29.24 -15.07
N GLU A 297 -5.91 -28.48 -14.15
CA GLU A 297 -6.79 -29.06 -13.13
C GLU A 297 -7.98 -29.69 -13.87
N MET A 298 -7.83 -30.96 -14.26
CA MET A 298 -8.97 -31.81 -14.59
C MET A 298 -9.73 -31.96 -13.28
N LYS A 299 -10.69 -31.06 -13.03
CA LYS A 299 -11.77 -31.35 -12.10
C LYS A 299 -12.53 -32.52 -12.72
N ASP A 300 -12.11 -33.73 -12.38
CA ASP A 300 -12.89 -34.94 -12.61
C ASP A 300 -14.22 -34.77 -11.90
N LYS A 301 -15.18 -34.18 -12.61
CA LYS A 301 -16.58 -34.41 -12.35
C LYS A 301 -16.77 -35.91 -12.58
N LYS A 302 -16.60 -36.71 -11.53
CA LYS A 302 -17.18 -38.05 -11.45
C LYS A 302 -18.69 -37.88 -11.66
N LYS A 303 -19.12 -37.88 -12.92
CA LYS A 303 -20.48 -38.20 -13.29
C LYS A 303 -20.69 -39.62 -12.77
N ALA A 304 -21.55 -39.76 -11.76
CA ALA A 304 -22.07 -41.04 -11.36
C ALA A 304 -22.67 -41.69 -12.62
N ALA A 305 -22.00 -42.73 -13.13
CA ALA A 305 -22.54 -43.54 -14.21
C ALA A 305 -23.83 -44.15 -13.68
N GLY A 306 -24.96 -43.76 -14.28
CA GLY A 306 -26.27 -44.28 -13.94
C GLY A 306 -26.27 -45.79 -14.09
N LYS A 307 -26.60 -46.50 -13.00
CA LYS A 307 -27.01 -47.90 -13.03
C LYS A 307 -28.29 -48.00 -13.89
N LYS A 308 -28.14 -48.25 -15.18
CA LYS A 308 -29.22 -48.79 -16.01
C LYS A 308 -29.38 -50.26 -15.62
N ASN A 309 -30.36 -50.56 -14.77
CA ASN A 309 -30.85 -51.92 -14.58
C ASN A 309 -31.48 -52.40 -15.90
N SER A 310 -30.72 -53.14 -16.70
CA SER A 310 -31.30 -54.02 -17.71
C SER A 310 -31.54 -55.38 -17.06
N LYS A 311 -32.74 -55.58 -16.49
CA LYS A 311 -33.28 -56.94 -16.34
C LYS A 311 -34.14 -57.23 -17.56
N LYS A 312 -33.61 -58.09 -18.44
CA LYS A 312 -34.36 -58.85 -19.44
C LYS A 312 -33.92 -60.30 -19.33
N LYS A 313 -34.74 -61.10 -18.65
CA LYS A 313 -35.21 -62.44 -18.98
C LYS A 313 -35.84 -63.04 -17.73
#